data_AF-A0A1B8RYC8-F1
#
_entry.id   AF-A0A1B8RYC8-F1
#
_cell.length_a   1.000
_cell.length_b   1.000
_cell.length_c   1.000
_cell.angle_alpha   90.00
_cell.angle_beta   90.00
_cell.angle_gamma   90.00
#
_symmetry.space_group_name_H-M   'P 1'
#
loop_
_entity.id
_entity.type
_entity.pdbx_description
1 polymer ?
#
loop_
_entity_poly.entity_id
_entity_poly.type
_entity_poly.pdbx_seq_one_letter_code
_entity_poly.pdbx_strand_id
1 'polypeptide(L)'
;MAQRYGGKYSPDGKPAAQDTPPQQSYRNAQVDPVGVRANVLFVPPAILTLFSLNDGATGLALGLIGAGLWTGGAFLLREGLKAEAAYTARKVARKPALPRKVLAALLAGGGAALAAWRAEPGILIAVIYGAAAAGLHITAFGIDPMKDKGVEGVDDFQQSRVARAVDEAEENLDAMKDAALRARDRTVEARVEQFQSVARELFRTVEEDPRDLTAARKYLTVYLQGARDATVKFADIYARSQDAQARADYMALLDDLEQNFAARTRKMMVEDRTDLTIEIDVLRDRLQREGVHLDQN
;
A
#
# COMPACT_ATOMS: atom_id res chain seq x y z
N MET A 1 -16.71 -33.20 -37.35
CA MET A 1 -17.01 -32.02 -38.20
C MET A 1 -16.19 -30.87 -37.66
N ALA A 2 -15.22 -30.39 -38.43
CA ALA A 2 -14.18 -29.47 -37.99
C ALA A 2 -14.62 -28.00 -38.07
N GLN A 3 -14.50 -27.26 -36.97
CA GLN A 3 -14.66 -25.81 -36.91
C GLN A 3 -13.54 -25.12 -37.69
N ARG A 4 -13.91 -24.23 -38.61
CA ARG A 4 -12.97 -23.39 -39.36
C ARG A 4 -12.66 -22.12 -38.55
N TYR A 5 -11.38 -21.90 -38.28
CA TYR A 5 -10.84 -20.66 -37.73
C TYR A 5 -10.86 -19.56 -38.80
N GLY A 6 -11.50 -18.42 -38.51
CA GLY A 6 -11.39 -17.19 -39.27
C GLY A 6 -10.40 -16.24 -38.58
N GLY A 7 -9.29 -15.93 -39.26
CA GLY A 7 -8.28 -14.98 -38.77
C GLY A 7 -8.53 -13.55 -39.23
N LYS A 8 -7.70 -12.62 -38.74
CA LYS A 8 -7.80 -11.15 -38.93
C LYS A 8 -7.73 -10.62 -40.38
N TYR A 9 -7.57 -11.50 -41.36
CA TYR A 9 -7.52 -11.17 -42.79
C TYR A 9 -8.62 -11.86 -43.60
N SER A 10 -9.66 -12.38 -42.93
CA SER A 10 -10.81 -12.96 -43.63
C SER A 10 -11.67 -11.85 -44.25
N PRO A 11 -12.13 -12.01 -45.51
CA PRO A 11 -12.84 -10.96 -46.26
C PRO A 11 -14.20 -10.55 -45.67
N ASP A 12 -14.73 -11.28 -44.69
CA ASP A 12 -15.94 -10.92 -43.92
C ASP A 12 -15.60 -10.02 -42.72
N GLY A 13 -14.97 -8.88 -42.99
CA GLY A 13 -14.42 -7.96 -42.00
C GLY A 13 -15.47 -7.37 -41.05
N LYS A 14 -15.33 -7.67 -39.75
CA LYS A 14 -15.83 -6.79 -38.68
C LYS A 14 -14.79 -5.67 -38.46
N PRO A 15 -15.21 -4.42 -38.15
CA PRO A 15 -14.28 -3.33 -37.94
C PRO A 15 -13.27 -3.69 -36.85
N ALA A 16 -11.99 -3.48 -37.14
CA ALA A 16 -10.90 -3.66 -36.20
C ALA A 16 -11.20 -2.83 -34.94
N ALA A 17 -11.43 -3.51 -33.82
CA ALA A 17 -11.25 -2.89 -32.52
C ALA A 17 -9.81 -2.36 -32.50
N GLN A 18 -9.66 -1.09 -32.15
CA GLN A 18 -8.35 -0.45 -32.00
C GLN A 18 -7.49 -1.32 -31.08
N ASP A 19 -6.40 -1.87 -31.63
CA ASP A 19 -5.35 -2.54 -30.86
C ASP A 19 -4.65 -1.49 -30.00
N THR A 20 -5.27 -1.12 -28.89
CA THR A 20 -4.58 -0.45 -27.80
C THR A 20 -3.57 -1.47 -27.29
N PRO A 21 -2.25 -1.22 -27.39
CA PRO A 21 -1.26 -2.15 -26.85
C PRO A 21 -1.60 -2.40 -25.38
N PRO A 22 -1.56 -3.67 -24.89
CA PRO A 22 -1.91 -3.96 -23.51
C PRO A 22 -1.03 -3.09 -22.61
N GLN A 23 -1.64 -2.07 -22.00
CA GLN A 23 -0.96 -1.22 -21.04
C GLN A 23 -0.42 -2.18 -19.98
N GLN A 24 0.89 -2.11 -19.73
CA GLN A 24 1.59 -3.03 -18.85
C GLN A 24 0.98 -2.96 -17.43
N SER A 25 0.01 -3.83 -17.13
CA SER A 25 -0.68 -3.90 -15.82
C SER A 25 0.26 -4.12 -14.64
N TYR A 26 1.51 -4.49 -14.90
CA TYR A 26 2.52 -4.74 -13.88
C TYR A 26 3.40 -3.53 -13.55
N ARG A 27 3.25 -2.38 -14.22
CA ARG A 27 4.11 -1.20 -14.00
C ARG A 27 4.06 -0.67 -12.56
N ASN A 28 2.98 -0.98 -11.83
CA ASN A 28 2.76 -0.60 -10.44
C ASN A 28 2.52 -1.81 -9.51
N ALA A 29 2.88 -3.03 -9.93
CA ALA A 29 2.69 -4.22 -9.09
C ALA A 29 3.63 -4.15 -7.87
N GLN A 30 3.04 -4.06 -6.68
CA GLN A 30 3.77 -4.12 -5.42
C GLN A 30 3.81 -5.57 -4.92
N VAL A 31 4.97 -6.00 -4.43
CA VAL A 31 5.12 -7.30 -3.76
C VAL A 31 4.39 -7.22 -2.42
N ASP A 32 3.58 -8.23 -2.10
CA ASP A 32 2.93 -8.33 -0.79
C ASP A 32 4.03 -8.34 0.30
N PRO A 33 4.07 -7.33 1.18
CA PRO A 33 5.09 -7.25 2.22
C PRO A 33 4.94 -8.37 3.27
N VAL A 34 3.75 -8.98 3.35
CA VAL A 34 3.47 -10.14 4.21
C VAL A 34 3.79 -11.42 3.45
N GLY A 35 5.09 -11.70 3.33
CA GLY A 35 5.56 -12.96 2.73
C GLY A 35 5.33 -14.19 3.62
N VAL A 36 5.65 -15.36 3.06
CA VAL A 36 5.63 -16.67 3.75
C VAL A 36 6.32 -16.61 5.12
N ARG A 37 7.41 -15.85 5.24
CA ARG A 37 8.19 -15.69 6.48
C ARG A 37 7.35 -15.19 7.66
N ALA A 38 6.45 -14.23 7.43
CA ALA A 38 5.57 -13.70 8.48
C ALA A 38 4.44 -14.68 8.81
N ASN A 39 3.92 -15.39 7.82
CA ASN A 39 2.84 -16.37 8.02
C ASN A 39 3.30 -17.63 8.76
N VAL A 40 4.57 -18.04 8.60
CA VAL A 40 5.15 -19.18 9.32
C VAL A 40 5.17 -18.96 10.85
N LEU A 41 5.19 -17.72 11.33
CA LEU A 41 5.18 -17.41 12.77
C LEU A 41 3.85 -17.76 13.47
N PHE A 42 2.80 -18.08 12.74
CA PHE A 42 1.55 -18.60 13.32
C PHE A 42 1.62 -20.10 13.62
N VAL A 43 2.63 -20.82 13.12
CA VAL A 43 2.78 -22.27 13.34
C VAL A 43 3.18 -22.59 14.79
N PRO A 44 4.23 -21.96 15.39
CA PRO A 44 4.59 -22.22 16.78
C PRO A 44 3.46 -22.04 17.81
N PRO A 45 2.66 -20.95 17.80
CA PRO A 45 1.56 -20.82 18.75
C PRO A 45 0.48 -21.89 18.56
N ALA A 46 0.17 -22.29 17.32
CA ALA A 46 -0.80 -23.36 17.07
C ALA A 46 -0.31 -24.72 17.60
N ILE A 47 1.00 -25.01 17.45
CA ILE A 47 1.60 -26.20 18.02
C ILE A 47 1.54 -26.15 19.55
N LEU A 48 1.87 -25.00 20.14
CA LEU A 48 1.86 -24.82 21.59
C LEU A 48 0.46 -25.00 22.19
N THR A 49 -0.60 -24.46 21.57
CA THR A 49 -1.96 -24.66 22.05
C THR A 49 -2.37 -26.13 22.02
N LEU A 50 -2.07 -26.83 20.92
CA LEU A 50 -2.40 -28.25 20.76
C LEU A 50 -1.72 -29.12 21.82
N PHE A 51 -0.43 -28.92 22.06
CA PHE A 51 0.29 -29.69 23.09
C PHE A 51 -0.14 -29.33 24.52
N SER A 52 -0.57 -28.09 24.76
CA SER A 52 -0.99 -27.63 26.08
C SER A 52 -2.34 -28.19 26.53
N LEU A 53 -3.16 -28.72 25.61
CA LEU A 53 -4.47 -29.33 25.93
C LEU A 53 -4.35 -30.54 26.86
N ASN A 54 -3.21 -31.25 26.85
CA ASN A 54 -3.02 -32.48 27.62
C ASN A 54 -2.21 -32.27 28.91
N ASP A 55 -1.82 -31.03 29.24
CA ASP A 55 -0.87 -30.70 30.33
C ASP A 55 -1.56 -30.29 31.65
N GLY A 56 -2.85 -30.61 31.82
CA GLY A 56 -3.64 -30.21 32.99
C GLY A 56 -3.96 -28.71 33.02
N ALA A 57 -4.62 -28.23 34.08
CA ALA A 57 -5.18 -26.87 34.14
C ALA A 57 -4.12 -25.76 34.13
N THR A 58 -3.05 -25.91 34.93
CA THR A 58 -1.94 -24.95 35.00
C THR A 58 -1.13 -24.96 33.71
N GLY A 59 -0.90 -26.14 33.14
CA GLY A 59 -0.22 -26.32 31.87
C GLY A 59 -0.99 -25.70 30.71
N LEU A 60 -2.30 -25.91 30.67
CA LEU A 60 -3.17 -25.29 29.67
C LEU A 60 -3.16 -23.76 29.79
N ALA A 61 -3.31 -23.22 31.01
CA ALA A 61 -3.32 -21.77 31.23
C ALA A 61 -2.03 -21.09 30.74
N LEU A 62 -0.86 -21.61 31.14
CA LEU A 62 0.44 -21.08 30.72
C LEU A 62 0.68 -21.24 29.20
N GLY A 63 0.22 -22.36 28.64
CA GLY A 63 0.31 -22.62 27.21
C GLY A 63 -0.51 -21.65 26.36
N LEU A 64 -1.75 -21.35 26.80
CA LEU A 64 -2.61 -20.37 26.16
C LEU A 64 -2.06 -18.94 26.29
N ILE A 65 -1.45 -18.58 27.43
CA ILE A 65 -0.78 -17.29 27.58
C ILE A 65 0.39 -17.17 26.60
N GLY A 66 1.26 -18.20 26.54
CA GLY A 66 2.40 -18.22 25.62
C GLY A 66 1.96 -18.17 24.15
N ALA A 67 0.94 -18.95 23.79
CA ALA A 67 0.38 -18.93 22.45
C ALA A 67 -0.28 -17.58 22.13
N GLY A 68 -0.94 -16.94 23.09
CA GLY A 68 -1.49 -15.60 22.96
C GLY A 68 -0.41 -14.55 22.71
N LEU A 69 0.70 -14.60 23.45
CA LEU A 69 1.85 -13.72 23.24
C LEU A 69 2.43 -13.90 21.82
N TRP A 70 2.69 -15.13 21.38
CA TRP A 70 3.23 -15.39 20.05
C TRP A 70 2.26 -15.07 18.92
N THR A 71 0.97 -15.34 19.09
CA THR A 71 -0.06 -14.99 18.09
C THR A 71 -0.20 -13.47 17.98
N GLY A 72 -0.25 -12.77 19.11
CA GLY A 72 -0.25 -11.31 19.15
C GLY A 72 1.00 -10.70 18.53
N GLY A 73 2.18 -11.28 18.80
CA GLY A 73 3.44 -10.89 18.17
C GLY A 73 3.44 -11.09 16.66
N ALA A 74 2.96 -12.24 16.17
CA ALA A 74 2.84 -12.51 14.74
C ALA A 74 1.86 -11.55 14.05
N PHE A 75 0.76 -11.20 14.69
CA PHE A 75 -0.19 -10.20 14.18
C PHE A 75 0.46 -8.81 14.09
N LEU A 76 1.12 -8.35 15.17
CA LEU A 76 1.83 -7.06 15.17
C LEU A 76 2.93 -7.02 14.11
N LEU A 77 3.67 -8.11 13.91
CA LEU A 77 4.70 -8.18 12.89
C LEU A 77 4.11 -8.00 11.48
N ARG A 78 2.99 -8.66 11.16
CA ARG A 78 2.32 -8.49 9.86
C ARG A 78 1.94 -7.04 9.61
N GLU A 79 1.34 -6.41 10.61
CA GLU A 79 0.94 -5.01 10.55
C GLU A 79 2.15 -4.04 10.53
N GLY A 80 3.29 -4.43 11.11
CA GLY A 80 4.55 -3.71 11.04
C GLY A 80 5.20 -3.78 9.66
N LEU A 81 5.22 -4.95 9.04
CA LEU A 81 5.75 -5.13 7.68
C LEU A 81 4.93 -4.39 6.62
N LYS A 82 3.60 -4.41 6.74
CA LYS A 82 2.72 -3.60 5.89
C LYS A 82 3.00 -2.10 6.05
N ALA A 83 3.11 -1.62 7.30
CA ALA A 83 3.39 -0.21 7.57
C ALA A 83 4.76 0.22 7.04
N GLU A 84 5.80 -0.60 7.20
CA GLU A 84 7.12 -0.32 6.65
C GLU A 84 7.12 -0.30 5.11
N ALA A 85 6.41 -1.21 4.46
CA ALA A 85 6.31 -1.22 3.00
C ALA A 85 5.60 0.01 2.46
N ALA A 86 4.50 0.42 3.09
CA ALA A 86 3.80 1.66 2.77
C ALA A 86 4.71 2.89 2.99
N TYR A 87 5.43 2.92 4.11
CA TYR A 87 6.41 3.97 4.39
C TYR A 87 7.54 4.00 3.36
N THR A 88 8.05 2.83 2.94
CA THR A 88 9.18 2.71 2.01
C THR A 88 8.81 3.12 0.60
N ALA A 89 7.60 2.75 0.14
CA ALA A 89 7.11 3.06 -1.20
C ALA A 89 6.91 4.55 -1.47
N ARG A 90 6.75 5.36 -0.41
CA ARG A 90 6.44 6.78 -0.49
C ARG A 90 7.67 7.66 -0.29
N LYS A 91 7.67 8.82 -0.95
CA LYS A 91 8.73 9.84 -0.78
C LYS A 91 8.48 10.70 0.44
N VAL A 92 7.22 10.95 0.78
CA VAL A 92 6.79 11.68 1.97
C VAL A 92 5.87 10.79 2.80
N ALA A 93 6.30 10.46 4.01
CA ALA A 93 5.56 9.55 4.89
C ALA A 93 5.95 9.79 6.35
N ARG A 94 4.98 9.72 7.27
CA ARG A 94 5.27 9.77 8.70
C ARG A 94 5.77 8.42 9.21
N LYS A 95 6.59 8.45 10.25
CA LYS A 95 6.94 7.24 11.00
C LYS A 95 5.67 6.60 11.59
N PRO A 96 5.61 5.26 11.65
CA PRO A 96 4.51 4.57 12.31
C PRO A 96 4.35 5.05 13.77
N ALA A 97 3.10 5.23 14.22
CA ALA A 97 2.79 5.73 15.57
C ALA A 97 3.26 4.77 16.68
N LEU A 98 3.36 3.47 16.38
CA LEU A 98 3.84 2.44 17.29
C LEU A 98 4.90 1.60 16.57
N PRO A 99 6.04 1.28 17.21
CA PRO A 99 7.07 0.40 16.65
C PRO A 99 6.61 -1.07 16.74
N ARG A 100 5.73 -1.47 15.81
CA ARG A 100 5.01 -2.75 15.85
C ARG A 100 5.96 -3.95 15.77
N LYS A 101 7.05 -3.90 15.01
CA LYS A 101 8.05 -4.98 14.95
C LYS A 101 8.84 -5.11 16.24
N VAL A 102 9.13 -3.99 16.91
CA VAL A 102 9.78 -4.01 18.23
C VAL A 102 8.85 -4.64 19.27
N LEU A 103 7.57 -4.25 19.27
CA LEU A 103 6.57 -4.86 20.15
C LEU A 103 6.40 -6.35 19.83
N ALA A 104 6.41 -6.74 18.55
CA ALA A 104 6.38 -8.14 18.14
C ALA A 104 7.60 -8.92 18.66
N ALA A 105 8.81 -8.32 18.62
CA ALA A 105 10.01 -8.91 19.18
C ALA A 105 9.91 -9.09 20.70
N LEU A 106 9.34 -8.13 21.41
CA LEU A 106 9.10 -8.22 22.86
C LEU A 106 8.09 -9.33 23.19
N LEU A 107 7.01 -9.47 22.42
CA LEU A 107 6.03 -10.55 22.59
C LEU A 107 6.62 -11.92 22.26
N ALA A 108 7.43 -12.01 21.19
CA ALA A 108 8.16 -13.23 20.84
C ALA A 108 9.11 -13.66 21.97
N GLY A 109 9.88 -12.71 22.49
CA GLY A 109 10.77 -12.90 23.64
C GLY A 109 10.01 -13.26 24.92
N GLY A 110 8.91 -12.58 25.23
CA GLY A 110 8.07 -12.87 26.39
C GLY A 110 7.47 -14.28 26.36
N GLY A 111 6.98 -14.72 25.19
CA GLY A 111 6.48 -16.08 25.02
C GLY A 111 7.59 -17.13 25.14
N ALA A 112 8.80 -16.85 24.62
CA ALA A 112 9.96 -17.72 24.77
C ALA A 112 10.45 -17.81 26.21
N ALA A 113 10.48 -16.69 26.94
CA ALA A 113 10.82 -16.64 28.35
C ALA A 113 9.83 -17.46 29.19
N LEU A 114 8.54 -17.33 28.91
CA LEU A 114 7.49 -18.09 29.59
C LEU A 114 7.60 -19.60 29.31
N ALA A 115 7.84 -19.98 28.06
CA ALA A 115 8.03 -21.37 27.67
C ALA A 115 9.29 -21.98 28.33
N ALA A 116 10.39 -21.24 28.36
CA ALA A 116 11.63 -21.67 28.99
C ALA A 116 11.48 -21.80 30.51
N TRP A 117 10.83 -20.84 31.17
CA TRP A 117 10.56 -20.89 32.62
C TRP A 117 9.66 -22.07 33.00
N ARG A 118 8.69 -22.42 32.15
CA ARG A 118 7.83 -23.59 32.34
C ARG A 118 8.64 -24.89 32.27
N ALA A 119 9.57 -25.00 31.31
CA ALA A 119 10.39 -26.18 31.13
C ALA A 119 11.41 -26.36 32.27
N GLU A 120 12.07 -25.27 32.65
CA GLU A 120 13.03 -25.23 33.75
C GLU A 120 12.87 -23.91 34.53
N PRO A 121 12.28 -23.95 35.74
CA PRO A 121 12.04 -22.75 36.53
C PRO A 121 13.34 -22.03 36.94
N GLY A 122 13.66 -20.94 36.24
CA GLY A 122 14.80 -20.09 36.55
C GLY A 122 14.72 -18.74 35.84
N ILE A 123 14.92 -17.65 36.58
CA ILE A 123 14.86 -16.28 36.02
C ILE A 123 15.95 -16.10 34.95
N LEU A 124 17.16 -16.60 35.22
CA LEU A 124 18.28 -16.50 34.26
C LEU A 124 17.97 -17.21 32.94
N ILE A 125 17.39 -18.41 33.01
CA ILE A 125 16.99 -19.20 31.83
C ILE A 125 15.91 -18.45 31.04
N ALA A 126 14.88 -17.96 31.72
CA ALA A 126 13.81 -17.18 31.09
C ALA A 126 14.36 -15.93 30.38
N VAL A 127 15.27 -15.20 31.01
CA VAL A 127 15.91 -14.00 30.43
C VAL A 127 16.76 -14.35 29.22
N ILE A 128 17.57 -15.40 29.28
CA ILE A 128 18.44 -15.82 28.16
C ILE A 128 17.60 -16.21 26.94
N TYR A 129 16.62 -17.09 27.12
CA TYR A 129 15.76 -17.53 26.00
C TYR A 129 14.87 -16.39 25.48
N GLY A 130 14.36 -15.54 26.36
CA GLY A 130 13.57 -14.37 25.96
C GLY A 130 14.40 -13.36 25.17
N ALA A 131 15.61 -13.04 25.64
CA ALA A 131 16.51 -12.12 24.96
C ALA A 131 17.00 -12.69 23.62
N ALA A 132 17.35 -13.98 23.58
CA ALA A 132 17.75 -14.66 22.35
C ALA A 132 16.62 -14.65 21.31
N ALA A 133 15.38 -14.97 21.71
CA ALA A 133 14.23 -14.94 20.82
C ALA A 133 13.91 -13.53 20.30
N ALA A 134 13.95 -12.51 21.18
CA ALA A 134 13.76 -11.12 20.78
C ALA A 134 14.85 -10.64 19.82
N GLY A 135 16.13 -10.98 20.09
CA GLY A 135 17.26 -10.64 19.22
C GLY A 135 17.17 -11.33 17.85
N LEU A 136 16.80 -12.61 17.82
CA LEU A 136 16.54 -13.33 16.57
C LEU A 136 15.37 -12.72 15.80
N HIS A 137 14.33 -12.24 16.48
CA HIS A 137 13.20 -11.57 15.85
C HIS A 137 13.62 -10.25 15.20
N ILE A 138 14.36 -9.41 15.93
CA ILE A 138 14.87 -8.13 15.42
C ILE A 138 15.82 -8.35 14.25
N THR A 139 16.72 -9.32 14.33
CA THR A 139 17.66 -9.62 13.24
C THR A 139 16.97 -10.20 12.00
N ALA A 140 15.91 -10.99 12.18
CA ALA A 140 15.15 -11.56 11.05
C ALA A 140 14.25 -10.54 10.34
N PHE A 141 13.64 -9.60 11.08
CA PHE A 141 12.59 -8.70 10.54
C PHE A 141 12.94 -7.21 10.52
N GLY A 142 14.05 -6.82 11.14
CA GLY A 142 14.46 -5.43 11.29
C GLY A 142 13.64 -4.66 12.33
N ILE A 143 13.95 -3.37 12.44
CA ILE A 143 13.28 -2.39 13.32
C ILE A 143 12.37 -1.51 12.46
N ASP A 144 11.23 -1.07 13.00
CA ASP A 144 10.35 -0.13 12.31
C ASP A 144 11.07 1.20 11.99
N PRO A 145 10.73 1.87 10.88
CA PRO A 145 11.23 3.22 10.59
C PRO A 145 10.90 4.19 11.73
N MET A 146 11.90 4.89 12.26
CA MET A 146 11.74 5.78 13.42
C MET A 146 11.79 7.28 13.08
N LYS A 147 11.94 7.63 11.80
CA LYS A 147 12.06 9.01 11.31
C LYS A 147 10.98 9.30 10.29
N ASP A 148 10.55 10.55 10.20
CA ASP A 148 9.64 10.99 9.14
C ASP A 148 10.43 11.15 7.82
N LYS A 149 9.78 10.90 6.68
CA LYS A 149 10.30 11.20 5.34
C LYS A 149 9.71 12.51 4.84
N GLY A 150 10.55 13.30 4.19
CA GLY A 150 10.21 14.62 3.69
C GLY A 150 11.00 15.03 2.48
N VAL A 151 10.56 16.10 1.82
CA VAL A 151 11.30 16.79 0.76
C VAL A 151 12.13 17.90 1.41
N GLU A 152 13.44 17.91 1.17
CA GLU A 152 14.34 18.94 1.72
C GLU A 152 13.87 20.34 1.30
N GLY A 153 13.86 21.29 2.25
CA GLY A 153 13.46 22.69 2.00
C GLY A 153 11.96 22.99 2.13
N VAL A 154 11.11 22.01 2.45
CA VAL A 154 9.68 22.21 2.72
C VAL A 154 9.39 22.08 4.22
N ASP A 155 8.54 22.94 4.77
CA ASP A 155 8.08 22.90 6.17
C ASP A 155 7.43 21.55 6.53
N ASP A 156 7.85 20.97 7.66
CA ASP A 156 7.35 19.71 8.24
C ASP A 156 5.82 19.70 8.29
N PHE A 157 5.18 20.84 8.61
CA PHE A 157 3.73 20.92 8.69
C PHE A 157 3.05 20.61 7.35
N GLN A 158 3.56 21.12 6.22
CA GLN A 158 2.98 20.86 4.90
C GLN A 158 3.16 19.41 4.48
N GLN A 159 4.36 18.86 4.66
CA GLN A 159 4.63 17.44 4.40
C GLN A 159 3.69 16.54 5.22
N SER A 160 3.48 16.90 6.47
CA SER A 160 2.62 16.16 7.40
C SER A 160 1.14 16.17 6.98
N ARG A 161 0.69 17.19 6.25
CA ARG A 161 -0.66 17.31 5.68
C ARG A 161 -0.79 16.49 4.40
N VAL A 162 0.23 16.52 3.55
CA VAL A 162 0.28 15.71 2.32
C VAL A 162 0.20 14.23 2.67
N ALA A 163 1.05 13.76 3.58
CA ALA A 163 1.09 12.37 4.01
C ALA A 163 -0.30 11.90 4.49
N ARG A 164 -0.95 12.70 5.34
CA ARG A 164 -2.30 12.39 5.85
C ARG A 164 -3.36 12.36 4.73
N ALA A 165 -3.33 13.31 3.82
CA ALA A 165 -4.29 13.36 2.72
C ALA A 165 -4.13 12.16 1.77
N VAL A 166 -2.89 11.71 1.54
CA VAL A 166 -2.60 10.51 0.73
C VAL A 166 -2.99 9.23 1.48
N ASP A 167 -2.77 9.15 2.80
CA ASP A 167 -3.25 8.04 3.63
C ASP A 167 -4.77 7.86 3.52
N GLU A 168 -5.52 8.94 3.75
CA GLU A 168 -6.99 8.93 3.63
C GLU A 168 -7.44 8.58 2.19
N ALA A 169 -6.69 8.97 1.18
CA ALA A 169 -6.96 8.65 -0.22
C ALA A 169 -6.72 7.16 -0.55
N GLU A 170 -5.64 6.56 -0.07
CA GLU A 170 -5.37 5.12 -0.22
C GLU A 170 -6.42 4.27 0.51
N GLU A 171 -6.87 4.68 1.71
CA GLU A 171 -7.97 4.00 2.41
C GLU A 171 -9.26 3.95 1.57
N ASN A 172 -9.56 5.03 0.84
CA ASN A 172 -10.69 5.06 -0.09
C ASN A 172 -10.49 4.11 -1.28
N LEU A 173 -9.27 4.03 -1.83
CA LEU A 173 -8.95 3.09 -2.91
C LEU A 173 -9.08 1.63 -2.45
N ASP A 174 -8.62 1.30 -1.24
CA ASP A 174 -8.73 -0.06 -0.69
C ASP A 174 -10.19 -0.44 -0.45
N ALA A 175 -10.98 0.45 0.15
CA ALA A 175 -12.41 0.22 0.33
C ALA A 175 -13.17 0.07 -1.00
N MET A 176 -12.72 0.79 -2.04
CA MET A 176 -13.25 0.67 -3.39
C MET A 176 -12.94 -0.73 -3.99
N LYS A 177 -11.71 -1.23 -3.82
CA LYS A 177 -11.33 -2.59 -4.23
C LYS A 177 -12.14 -3.66 -3.52
N ASP A 178 -12.28 -3.55 -2.20
CA ASP A 178 -13.08 -4.48 -1.40
C ASP A 178 -14.55 -4.50 -1.84
N ALA A 179 -15.11 -3.34 -2.17
CA ALA A 179 -16.46 -3.26 -2.72
C ALA A 179 -16.56 -3.92 -4.11
N ALA A 180 -15.58 -3.69 -4.99
CA ALA A 180 -15.55 -4.30 -6.32
C ALA A 180 -15.51 -5.84 -6.28
N LEU A 181 -14.74 -6.43 -5.35
CA LEU A 181 -14.67 -7.87 -5.14
C LEU A 181 -16.04 -8.49 -4.79
N ARG A 182 -16.92 -7.74 -4.11
CA ARG A 182 -18.27 -8.22 -3.77
C ARG A 182 -19.16 -8.39 -5.01
N ALA A 183 -18.90 -7.66 -6.10
CA ALA A 183 -19.62 -7.79 -7.36
C ALA A 183 -19.28 -9.08 -8.12
N ARG A 184 -18.15 -9.74 -7.82
CA ARG A 184 -17.66 -10.97 -8.46
C ARG A 184 -17.57 -10.91 -9.99
N ASP A 185 -17.31 -9.72 -10.54
CA ASP A 185 -17.04 -9.51 -11.96
C ASP A 185 -15.56 -9.16 -12.15
N ARG A 186 -14.82 -10.09 -12.79
CA ARG A 186 -13.38 -9.92 -13.06
C ARG A 186 -13.06 -8.69 -13.90
N THR A 187 -13.98 -8.26 -14.75
CA THR A 187 -13.80 -7.05 -15.58
C THR A 187 -13.86 -5.82 -14.69
N VAL A 188 -14.82 -5.78 -13.76
CA VAL A 188 -14.95 -4.68 -12.78
C VAL A 188 -13.70 -4.62 -11.92
N GLU A 189 -13.28 -5.76 -11.36
CA GLU A 189 -12.07 -5.85 -10.54
C GLU A 189 -10.85 -5.29 -11.30
N ALA A 190 -10.62 -5.72 -12.55
CA ALA A 190 -9.51 -5.24 -13.36
C ALA A 190 -9.57 -3.73 -13.66
N ARG A 191 -10.77 -3.18 -13.92
CA ARG A 191 -10.94 -1.73 -14.17
C ARG A 191 -10.73 -0.91 -12.90
N VAL A 192 -11.16 -1.40 -11.74
CA VAL A 192 -10.86 -0.75 -10.46
C VAL A 192 -9.35 -0.76 -10.17
N GLU A 193 -8.66 -1.88 -10.41
CA GLU A 193 -7.20 -1.94 -10.25
C GLU A 193 -6.47 -0.98 -11.21
N GLN A 194 -6.96 -0.83 -12.45
CA GLN A 194 -6.43 0.15 -13.39
C GLN A 194 -6.64 1.59 -12.91
N PHE A 195 -7.84 1.93 -12.43
CA PHE A 195 -8.09 3.24 -11.84
C PHE A 195 -7.20 3.51 -10.62
N GLN A 196 -7.03 2.53 -9.72
CA GLN A 196 -6.11 2.65 -8.59
C GLN A 196 -4.69 2.97 -9.05
N SER A 197 -4.24 2.38 -10.16
CA SER A 197 -2.91 2.63 -10.71
C SER A 197 -2.72 4.08 -11.19
N VAL A 198 -3.75 4.66 -11.80
CA VAL A 198 -3.77 6.07 -12.26
C VAL A 198 -3.84 7.02 -11.06
N ALA A 199 -4.68 6.71 -10.08
CA ALA A 199 -4.79 7.51 -8.86
C ALA A 199 -3.47 7.55 -8.07
N ARG A 200 -2.77 6.42 -7.96
CA ARG A 200 -1.44 6.35 -7.31
C ARG A 200 -0.35 7.14 -8.02
N GLU A 201 -0.48 7.35 -9.32
CA GLU A 201 0.42 8.25 -10.06
C GLU A 201 0.22 9.71 -9.65
N LEU A 202 -1.05 10.13 -9.49
CA LEU A 202 -1.37 11.44 -8.94
C LEU A 202 -0.82 11.59 -7.51
N PHE A 203 -1.00 10.57 -6.65
CA PHE A 203 -0.51 10.62 -5.26
C PHE A 203 0.99 10.82 -5.21
N ARG A 204 1.74 10.06 -6.01
CA ARG A 204 3.20 10.20 -6.12
C ARG A 204 3.61 11.59 -6.57
N THR A 205 2.89 12.19 -7.52
CA THR A 205 3.21 13.55 -7.99
C THR A 205 2.99 14.57 -6.87
N VAL A 206 1.92 14.43 -6.07
CA VAL A 206 1.67 15.31 -4.90
C VAL A 206 2.67 15.07 -3.77
N GLU A 207 3.17 13.84 -3.60
CA GLU A 207 4.24 13.55 -2.64
C GLU A 207 5.59 14.15 -3.07
N GLU A 208 5.84 14.24 -4.38
CA GLU A 208 7.06 14.85 -4.94
C GLU A 208 7.07 16.37 -4.73
N ASP A 209 5.92 17.04 -4.87
CA ASP A 209 5.78 18.46 -4.56
C ASP A 209 4.59 18.72 -3.60
N PRO A 210 4.87 18.95 -2.29
CA PRO A 210 3.83 19.28 -1.31
C PRO A 210 2.98 20.51 -1.64
N ARG A 211 3.46 21.43 -2.49
CA ARG A 211 2.73 22.64 -2.90
C ARG A 211 1.49 22.29 -3.73
N ASP A 212 1.54 21.19 -4.48
CA ASP A 212 0.45 20.72 -5.34
C ASP A 212 -0.76 20.18 -4.60
N LEU A 213 -0.63 19.91 -3.29
CA LEU A 213 -1.74 19.41 -2.47
C LEU A 213 -2.98 20.29 -2.60
N THR A 214 -2.82 21.61 -2.67
CA THR A 214 -3.97 22.53 -2.75
C THR A 214 -4.78 22.28 -4.01
N ALA A 215 -4.12 22.07 -5.14
CA ALA A 215 -4.77 21.91 -6.42
C ALA A 215 -5.19 20.45 -6.71
N ALA A 216 -4.58 19.46 -6.04
CA ALA A 216 -4.98 18.06 -6.08
C ALA A 216 -6.02 17.65 -5.00
N ARG A 217 -6.25 18.48 -3.98
CA ARG A 217 -7.10 18.17 -2.81
C ARG A 217 -8.46 17.57 -3.18
N LYS A 218 -9.15 18.16 -4.16
CA LYS A 218 -10.50 17.71 -4.58
C LYS A 218 -10.49 16.27 -5.12
N TYR A 219 -9.39 15.87 -5.76
CA TYR A 219 -9.20 14.52 -6.29
C TYR A 219 -8.94 13.53 -5.16
N LEU A 220 -8.06 13.88 -4.22
CA LEU A 220 -7.70 13.05 -3.05
C LEU A 220 -8.87 12.81 -2.09
N THR A 221 -9.84 13.74 -2.02
CA THR A 221 -10.95 13.64 -1.07
C THR A 221 -12.28 13.38 -1.77
N VAL A 222 -12.89 14.42 -2.33
CA VAL A 222 -14.28 14.38 -2.83
C VAL A 222 -14.47 13.36 -3.94
N TYR A 223 -13.56 13.31 -4.91
CA TYR A 223 -13.70 12.39 -6.04
C TYR A 223 -13.44 10.93 -5.66
N LEU A 224 -12.45 10.65 -4.82
CA LEU A 224 -12.21 9.28 -4.33
C LEU A 224 -13.30 8.78 -3.40
N GLN A 225 -13.79 9.63 -2.50
CA GLN A 225 -14.93 9.29 -1.65
C GLN A 225 -16.16 8.99 -2.51
N GLY A 226 -16.44 9.84 -3.52
CA GLY A 226 -17.53 9.62 -4.46
C GLY A 226 -17.37 8.33 -5.28
N ALA A 227 -16.15 8.02 -5.73
CA ALA A 227 -15.84 6.79 -6.48
C ALA A 227 -16.04 5.54 -5.62
N ARG A 228 -15.56 5.57 -4.36
CA ARG A 228 -15.79 4.51 -3.37
C ARG A 228 -17.29 4.29 -3.15
N ASP A 229 -18.03 5.35 -2.85
CA ASP A 229 -19.46 5.26 -2.54
C ASP A 229 -20.28 4.78 -3.76
N ALA A 230 -19.90 5.19 -4.97
CA ALA A 230 -20.49 4.69 -6.21
C ALA A 230 -20.19 3.20 -6.42
N THR A 231 -18.97 2.76 -6.11
CA THR A 231 -18.57 1.34 -6.21
C THR A 231 -19.33 0.46 -5.23
N VAL A 232 -19.53 0.94 -3.99
CA VAL A 232 -20.35 0.25 -2.99
C VAL A 232 -21.79 0.08 -3.50
N LYS A 233 -22.41 1.15 -4.00
CA LYS A 233 -23.77 1.10 -4.56
C LYS A 233 -23.87 0.18 -5.77
N PHE A 234 -22.91 0.26 -6.69
CA PHE A 234 -22.82 -0.63 -7.84
C PHE A 234 -22.74 -2.10 -7.39
N ALA A 235 -21.84 -2.43 -6.47
CA ALA A 235 -21.67 -3.80 -5.98
C ALA A 235 -22.95 -4.33 -5.33
N ASP A 236 -23.66 -3.50 -4.55
CA ASP A 236 -24.91 -3.90 -3.90
C ASP A 236 -26.05 -4.15 -4.90
N ILE A 237 -26.15 -3.35 -5.96
CA ILE A 237 -27.13 -3.56 -7.04
C ILE A 237 -26.76 -4.81 -7.84
N TYR A 238 -25.51 -4.89 -8.31
CA TYR A 238 -25.05 -5.94 -9.19
C TYR A 238 -25.09 -7.33 -8.52
N ALA A 239 -24.78 -7.41 -7.22
CA ALA A 239 -24.88 -8.66 -6.45
C ALA A 239 -26.31 -9.20 -6.34
N ARG A 240 -27.35 -8.34 -6.46
CA ARG A 240 -28.76 -8.74 -6.33
C ARG A 240 -29.41 -9.04 -7.67
N SER A 241 -29.17 -8.20 -8.68
CA SER A 241 -29.89 -8.24 -9.95
C SER A 241 -29.04 -8.56 -11.17
N GLN A 242 -27.70 -8.55 -11.04
CA GLN A 242 -26.76 -8.63 -12.17
C GLN A 242 -27.11 -7.64 -13.30
N ASP A 243 -27.57 -6.45 -12.93
CA ASP A 243 -28.06 -5.44 -13.85
C ASP A 243 -26.95 -4.97 -14.82
N ALA A 244 -27.18 -5.20 -16.11
CA ALA A 244 -26.26 -4.82 -17.18
C ALA A 244 -26.13 -3.30 -17.36
N GLN A 245 -27.19 -2.53 -17.10
CA GLN A 245 -27.17 -1.07 -17.20
C GLN A 245 -26.33 -0.49 -16.07
N ALA A 246 -26.55 -0.94 -14.83
CA ALA A 246 -25.74 -0.50 -13.69
C ALA A 246 -24.24 -0.77 -13.89
N ARG A 247 -23.91 -1.91 -14.53
CA ARG A 247 -22.54 -2.24 -14.92
C ARG A 247 -22.00 -1.28 -15.97
N ALA A 248 -22.77 -1.00 -17.03
CA ALA A 248 -22.34 -0.07 -18.08
C ALA A 248 -22.09 1.34 -17.54
N ASP A 249 -23.01 1.86 -16.72
CA ASP A 249 -22.91 3.20 -16.13
C ASP A 249 -21.72 3.30 -15.17
N TYR A 250 -21.46 2.26 -14.37
CA TYR A 250 -20.31 2.22 -13.49
C TYR A 250 -18.98 2.15 -14.26
N MET A 251 -18.93 1.39 -15.36
CA MET A 251 -17.75 1.36 -16.22
C MET A 251 -17.46 2.73 -16.86
N ALA A 252 -18.49 3.43 -17.34
CA ALA A 252 -18.35 4.78 -17.86
C ALA A 252 -17.84 5.76 -16.79
N LEU A 253 -18.32 5.65 -15.54
CA LEU A 253 -17.81 6.44 -14.42
C LEU A 253 -16.31 6.17 -14.17
N LEU A 254 -15.87 4.91 -14.23
CA LEU A 254 -14.44 4.57 -14.09
C LEU A 254 -13.60 5.18 -15.21
N ASP A 255 -14.08 5.11 -16.45
CA ASP A 255 -13.41 5.70 -17.61
C ASP A 255 -13.25 7.22 -17.44
N ASP A 256 -14.31 7.91 -17.00
CA ASP A 256 -14.28 9.34 -16.75
C ASP A 256 -13.32 9.71 -15.62
N LEU A 257 -13.34 8.95 -14.51
CA LEU A 257 -12.44 9.16 -13.38
C LEU A 257 -10.97 8.96 -13.79
N GLU A 258 -10.66 7.88 -14.51
CA GLU A 258 -9.31 7.62 -15.02
C GLU A 258 -8.81 8.79 -15.88
N GLN A 259 -9.62 9.26 -16.83
CA GLN A 259 -9.25 10.38 -17.70
C GLN A 259 -9.01 11.67 -16.91
N ASN A 260 -9.89 11.97 -15.95
CA ASN A 260 -9.78 13.18 -15.12
C ASN A 260 -8.54 13.16 -14.23
N PHE A 261 -8.22 12.02 -13.59
CA PHE A 261 -7.03 11.88 -12.75
C PHE A 261 -5.74 11.92 -13.58
N ALA A 262 -5.72 11.25 -14.75
CA ALA A 262 -4.58 11.31 -15.67
C ALA A 262 -4.36 12.71 -16.26
N ALA A 263 -5.44 13.45 -16.57
CA ALA A 263 -5.34 14.83 -17.02
C ALA A 263 -4.80 15.75 -15.92
N ARG A 264 -5.27 15.58 -14.67
CA ARG A 264 -4.78 16.36 -13.54
C ARG A 264 -3.29 16.14 -13.29
N THR A 265 -2.86 14.88 -13.30
CA THR A 265 -1.45 14.49 -13.11
C THR A 265 -0.55 15.12 -14.19
N ARG A 266 -0.95 15.02 -15.47
CA ARG A 266 -0.21 15.64 -16.58
C ARG A 266 -0.13 17.16 -16.46
N LYS A 267 -1.20 17.81 -15.98
CA LYS A 267 -1.21 19.26 -15.82
C LYS A 267 -0.17 19.73 -14.78
N MET A 268 -0.09 19.06 -13.62
CA MET A 268 0.93 19.35 -12.61
C MET A 268 2.34 19.20 -13.16
N MET A 269 2.63 18.08 -13.84
CA MET A 269 3.95 17.87 -14.46
C MET A 269 4.33 18.91 -15.53
N VAL A 270 3.36 19.58 -16.16
CA VAL A 270 3.62 20.67 -17.12
C VAL A 270 3.87 22.00 -16.39
N GLU A 271 3.13 22.26 -15.31
CA GLU A 271 3.35 23.40 -14.43
C GLU A 271 4.78 23.36 -13.85
N ASP A 272 5.22 22.19 -13.35
CA ASP A 272 6.59 22.00 -12.82
C ASP A 272 7.70 22.28 -13.85
N ARG A 273 7.52 21.84 -15.10
CA ARG A 273 8.48 22.09 -16.18
C ARG A 273 8.55 23.58 -16.55
N THR A 274 7.41 24.26 -16.47
CA THR A 274 7.34 25.70 -16.76
C THR A 274 8.06 26.48 -15.68
N ASP A 275 7.83 26.14 -14.41
CA ASP A 275 8.51 26.75 -13.26
C ASP A 275 10.03 26.56 -13.34
N LEU A 276 10.51 25.34 -13.62
CA LEU A 276 11.94 25.08 -13.80
C LEU A 276 12.55 25.89 -14.96
N THR A 277 11.83 26.04 -16.06
CA THR A 277 12.32 26.82 -17.22
C THR A 277 12.49 28.29 -16.84
N ILE A 278 11.51 28.85 -16.11
CA ILE A 278 11.57 30.22 -15.60
C ILE A 278 12.74 30.38 -14.62
N GLU A 279 12.94 29.46 -13.69
CA GLU A 279 14.06 29.51 -12.74
C GLU A 279 15.43 29.47 -13.45
N ILE A 280 15.59 28.61 -14.46
CA ILE A 280 16.81 28.54 -15.27
C ILE A 280 17.07 29.87 -15.98
N ASP A 281 16.04 30.48 -16.58
CA ASP A 281 16.18 31.74 -17.28
C ASP A 281 16.51 32.89 -16.33
N VAL A 282 15.89 32.94 -15.14
CA VAL A 282 16.23 33.91 -14.09
C VAL A 282 17.67 33.74 -13.59
N LEU A 283 18.14 32.50 -13.41
CA LEU A 283 19.53 32.25 -13.02
C LEU A 283 20.51 32.66 -14.11
N ARG A 284 20.20 32.42 -15.39
CA ARG A 284 21.02 32.89 -16.52
C ARG A 284 21.11 34.42 -16.55
N ASP A 285 19.98 35.10 -16.40
CA ASP A 285 19.93 36.56 -16.35
C ASP A 285 20.77 37.11 -15.19
N ARG A 286 20.72 36.46 -14.02
CA ARG A 286 21.53 36.84 -12.85
C ARG A 286 23.02 36.60 -13.08
N LEU A 287 23.41 35.45 -13.63
CA LEU A 287 24.81 35.15 -13.96
C LEU A 287 25.38 36.11 -15.01
N GLN A 288 24.58 36.48 -16.01
CA GLN A 288 24.96 37.49 -17.00
C GLN A 288 25.17 38.87 -16.38
N ARG A 289 24.33 39.27 -15.42
CA ARG A 289 24.47 40.54 -14.68
C ARG A 289 25.66 40.54 -13.72
N GLU A 290 25.99 39.38 -13.13
CA GLU A 290 27.13 39.20 -12.22
C GLU A 290 28.45 38.91 -12.97
N GLY A 291 28.44 38.89 -14.32
CA GLY A 291 29.64 38.81 -15.15
C GLY A 291 30.32 37.43 -15.18
N VAL A 292 29.64 36.38 -14.73
CA VAL A 292 30.17 35.02 -14.72
C VAL A 292 29.87 34.36 -16.07
N HIS A 293 30.86 34.32 -16.95
CA HIS A 293 30.79 33.50 -18.15
C HIS A 293 31.03 32.04 -17.78
N LEU A 294 30.03 31.19 -17.99
CA LEU A 294 30.22 29.74 -17.97
C LEU A 294 31.07 29.40 -19.19
N ASP A 295 32.38 29.21 -18.99
CA ASP A 295 33.29 28.68 -20.01
C ASP A 295 32.73 27.34 -20.50
N GLN A 296 32.20 27.33 -21.73
CA GLN A 296 31.76 26.11 -22.39
C GLN A 296 32.99 25.31 -22.80
N ASN A 297 33.24 24.20 -22.10
CA ASN A 297 34.05 23.07 -22.59
C ASN A 297 33.12 21.90 -22.90
#